data_AF-A0A925M941-F1
#
_entry.id   AF-A0A925M941-F1
#
_cell.length_a   1.000
_cell.length_b   1.000
_cell.length_c   1.000
_cell.angle_alpha   90.00
_cell.angle_beta   90.00
_cell.angle_gamma   90.00
#
_symmetry.space_group_name_H-M   'P 1'
#
loop_
_entity.id
_entity.type
_entity.pdbx_description
1 polymer ?
#
loop_
_entity_poly.entity_id
_entity_poly.type
_entity_poly.pdbx_seq_one_letter_code
_entity_poly.pdbx_strand_id
1 'polypeptide(L)' 'MKEYLFVRRPVLAIVISVVVTLLGVITMLTLPINRYPLITPPAIQVTAMYTGASAEDVASAVAAPIEQQLAGLDGL' A
#
# COMPACT_ATOMS: atom_id res chain seq x y z
N MET A 1 -4.01 35.12 24.99
CA MET A 1 -5.01 36.16 24.65
C MET A 1 -5.78 35.92 23.32
N LYS A 2 -5.87 34.67 22.80
CA LYS A 2 -6.62 34.34 21.56
C LYS A 2 -7.92 33.57 21.81
N GLU A 3 -8.19 33.16 23.05
CA GLU A 3 -9.26 32.20 23.38
C GLU A 3 -10.68 32.80 23.28
N TYR A 4 -10.84 34.12 23.42
CA TYR A 4 -12.16 34.78 23.38
C TYR A 4 -12.66 35.13 21.98
N LEU A 5 -11.88 34.89 20.91
CA LEU A 5 -12.26 35.26 19.54
C LEU A 5 -13.51 34.49 19.09
N PHE A 6 -13.55 33.19 19.39
CA PHE A 6 -14.65 32.31 19.04
C PHE A 6 -15.92 32.58 19.87
N VAL A 7 -15.76 33.01 21.13
CA VAL A 7 -16.88 33.38 22.01
C VAL A 7 -17.51 34.72 21.62
N ARG A 8 -16.70 35.72 21.24
CA ARG A 8 -17.20 37.05 20.81
C ARG A 8 -17.78 37.09 19.40
N ARG A 9 -17.44 36.12 18.54
CA ARG A 9 -17.91 36.03 17.15
C ARG A 9 -18.49 34.63 16.89
N PRO A 10 -19.71 34.35 17.39
CA PRO A 10 -20.32 33.01 17.32
C PRO A 10 -20.48 32.49 15.89
N VAL A 11 -20.68 33.39 14.92
CA VAL A 11 -20.78 33.03 13.49
C VAL A 11 -19.48 32.39 12.98
N LEU A 12 -18.31 32.89 13.38
CA LEU A 12 -17.02 32.33 12.93
C LEU A 12 -16.79 30.92 13.49
N ALA A 13 -17.20 30.69 14.75
CA ALA A 13 -17.07 29.38 15.38
C ALA A 13 -17.93 28.32 14.68
N ILE A 14 -19.18 28.67 14.34
CA ILE A 14 -20.10 27.77 13.63
C ILE A 14 -19.58 27.45 12.23
N VAL A 15 -19.09 28.44 11.48
CA VAL A 15 -18.54 28.22 10.14
C VAL A 15 -17.36 27.25 10.18
N ILE A 16 -16.43 27.42 11.13
CA ILE A 16 -15.26 26.54 11.26
C ILE A 16 -15.70 25.13 11.66
N SER A 17 -16.65 24.98 12.57
CA SER A 17 -17.23 23.68 12.93
C SER A 17 -17.83 22.97 11.71
N VAL A 18 -18.63 23.69 10.91
CA VAL A 18 -19.27 23.15 9.70
C VAL A 18 -18.22 22.74 8.66
N VAL A 19 -17.18 23.55 8.46
CA VAL A 19 -16.07 23.23 7.53
C VAL A 19 -15.34 21.96 7.97
N VAL A 20 -15.03 21.81 9.26
CA VAL A 20 -14.36 20.61 9.80
C VAL A 20 -15.24 19.38 9.65
N THR A 21 -16.54 19.48 9.96
CA THR A 21 -17.49 18.37 9.78
C THR A 21 -17.61 17.95 8.31
N LEU A 22 -17.72 18.91 7.38
CA LEU A 22 -17.81 18.62 5.94
C LEU A 22 -16.53 17.92 5.42
N LEU A 23 -15.35 18.43 5.80
CA LEU A 23 -14.07 17.81 5.44
C LEU A 23 -13.97 16.37 5.99
N GLY A 24 -14.44 16.15 7.22
CA GLY A 24 -14.49 14.82 7.83
C GLY A 24 -15.39 13.86 7.06
N VAL A 25 -16.59 14.30 6.66
CA VAL A 25 -17.53 13.48 5.89
C VAL A 25 -16.95 13.12 4.51
N ILE A 26 -16.35 14.08 3.81
CA ILE A 26 -15.70 13.84 2.51
C ILE A 26 -14.59 12.79 2.66
N THR A 27 -13.73 12.96 3.67
CA THR A 27 -12.62 12.03 3.94
C THR A 27 -13.13 10.62 4.23
N MET A 28 -14.20 10.50 5.01
CA MET A 28 -14.81 9.22 5.37
C MET A 28 -15.33 8.45 4.15
N LEU A 29 -15.86 9.15 3.14
CA LEU A 29 -16.32 8.51 1.89
C LEU A 29 -15.16 8.11 0.96
N THR A 30 -14.03 8.82 1.03
CA THR A 30 -12.85 8.56 0.19
C THR A 30 -11.90 7.52 0.76
N LEU A 31 -12.03 7.17 2.05
CA LEU A 31 -11.10 6.27 2.70
C LEU A 31 -11.35 4.82 2.23
N PRO A 32 -10.35 4.13 1.65
CA PRO A 32 -10.49 2.73 1.29
C PRO A 32 -10.63 1.87 2.56
N ILE A 33 -11.70 1.09 2.63
CA ILE A 33 -11.97 0.19 3.76
C ILE A 33 -11.24 -1.13 3.51
N ASN A 34 -10.03 -1.26 4.05
CA ASN A 34 -9.28 -2.53 4.05
C ASN A 34 -9.47 -3.24 5.40
N ARG A 35 -9.90 -4.50 5.37
CA ARG A 35 -10.17 -5.30 6.59
C ARG A 35 -8.90 -5.78 7.29
N TYR A 36 -7.81 -5.87 6.55
CA TYR A 36 -6.48 -6.14 7.03
C TYR A 36 -5.50 -5.34 6.17
N PRO A 37 -4.40 -4.83 6.74
CA PRO A 37 -3.28 -4.40 5.92
C PRO A 37 -2.80 -5.60 5.07
N LEU A 38 -2.19 -5.32 3.92
CA LEU A 38 -1.52 -6.34 3.11
C LEU A 38 -0.32 -6.87 3.91
N ILE A 39 -0.56 -7.88 4.77
CA ILE A 39 0.46 -8.56 5.58
C ILE A 39 1.10 -9.74 4.82
N THR A 40 0.65 -9.99 3.58
CA THR A 40 1.21 -11.06 2.76
C THR A 40 2.45 -10.52 2.06
N PRO A 41 3.63 -11.15 2.25
CA PRO A 41 4.80 -10.80 1.45
C PRO A 41 4.47 -11.00 -0.03
N PRO A 42 4.90 -10.09 -0.94
CA PRO A 42 4.65 -10.23 -2.37
C PRO A 42 5.35 -11.49 -2.87
N ALA A 43 4.57 -12.53 -3.18
CA ALA A 43 5.10 -13.76 -3.76
C ALA A 43 5.21 -13.60 -5.29
N ILE A 44 6.43 -13.72 -5.83
CA ILE A 44 6.65 -13.77 -7.27
C ILE A 44 6.76 -15.23 -7.69
N GLN A 45 5.89 -15.68 -8.59
CA GLN A 45 5.93 -17.03 -9.15
C GLN A 45 6.52 -16.99 -10.56
N VAL A 46 7.63 -17.70 -10.76
CA VAL A 46 8.27 -17.85 -12.07
C VAL A 46 8.09 -19.29 -12.54
N THR A 47 7.52 -19.47 -13.74
CA THR A 47 7.33 -20.79 -14.36
C THR A 47 8.22 -20.90 -15.58
N ALA A 48 9.09 -21.91 -15.62
CA ALA A 48 9.92 -22.24 -16.78
C ALA A 48 9.80 -23.74 -17.07
N MET A 49 9.80 -24.11 -18.35
CA MET A 49 9.66 -25.50 -18.78
C MET A 49 10.86 -25.89 -19.65
N TYR A 50 11.57 -26.95 -19.26
CA TYR A 50 12.68 -27.50 -20.03
C TYR A 50 12.43 -28.98 -20.28
N THR A 51 11.86 -29.27 -21.45
CA THR A 51 11.39 -30.61 -21.84
C THR A 51 12.55 -31.54 -22.20
N GLY A 52 12.54 -32.75 -21.66
CA GLY A 52 13.54 -33.78 -21.97
C GLY A 52 14.83 -33.70 -21.14
N ALA A 53 14.87 -32.83 -20.12
CA ALA A 53 15.99 -32.69 -19.19
C ALA A 53 15.70 -33.35 -17.83
N SER A 54 16.75 -33.82 -17.15
CA SER A 54 16.64 -34.36 -15.80
C SER A 54 16.39 -33.24 -14.77
N ALA A 55 15.89 -33.57 -13.58
CA ALA A 55 15.62 -32.57 -12.54
C ALA A 55 16.87 -31.73 -12.17
N GLU A 56 18.03 -32.38 -12.10
CA GLU A 56 19.34 -31.73 -11.89
C GLU A 56 19.70 -30.73 -13.00
N ASP A 57 19.42 -31.08 -14.26
CA ASP A 57 19.72 -30.22 -15.41
C ASP A 57 18.82 -28.99 -15.44
N VAL A 58 17.53 -29.13 -15.12
CA VAL A 58 16.59 -28.00 -15.04
C VAL A 58 16.97 -27.05 -13.90
N ALA A 59 17.35 -27.58 -12.74
CA ALA A 59 17.78 -26.77 -11.60
C ALA A 59 19.03 -25.94 -11.94
N SER A 60 20.03 -26.59 -12.55
CA SER A 60 21.33 -25.95 -12.81
C SER A 60 21.31 -25.02 -14.02
N ALA A 61 20.56 -25.36 -15.08
CA ALA A 61 20.57 -24.59 -16.33
C ALA A 61 19.47 -23.52 -16.41
N VAL A 62 18.37 -23.69 -15.67
CA VAL A 62 17.20 -22.78 -15.74
C VAL A 62 16.94 -22.09 -14.40
N ALA A 63 16.90 -22.81 -13.28
CA ALA A 63 16.60 -22.19 -11.99
C ALA A 63 17.75 -21.29 -11.49
N ALA A 64 18.99 -21.77 -11.51
CA ALA A 64 20.16 -21.00 -11.05
C ALA A 64 20.35 -19.63 -11.73
N PRO A 65 20.28 -19.48 -13.07
CA PRO A 65 20.40 -18.17 -13.70
C PRO A 65 19.19 -17.26 -13.43
N ILE A 66 18.00 -17.82 -13.21
CA ILE A 66 16.80 -17.04 -12.84
C ILE A 66 16.95 -16.51 -11.41
N GLU A 67 17.40 -17.32 -10.45
CA GLU A 67 17.65 -16.89 -9.07
C GLU A 67 18.70 -15.79 -8.99
N GLN A 68 19.82 -15.92 -9.73
CA GLN A 68 20.88 -14.92 -9.73
C GLN A 68 20.40 -13.57 -10.32
N GLN A 69 19.51 -13.59 -11.30
CA GLN A 69 18.93 -12.38 -11.88
C GLN A 69 17.85 -11.76 -10.98
N LEU A 70 17.06 -12.58 -10.28
CA LEU A 70 16.04 -12.12 -9.33
C LEU A 70 16.65 -11.57 -8.03
N ALA A 71 17.69 -12.21 -7.50
CA ALA A 71 18.42 -11.74 -6.32
C ALA A 71 19.16 -10.40 -6.56
N GLY A 72 19.34 -10.00 -7.83
CA GLY A 72 19.89 -8.70 -8.21
C GLY A 72 18.87 -7.55 -8.27
N LEU A 73 17.57 -7.84 -8.08
CA LEU A 73 16.52 -6.83 -8.08
C LEU A 73 16.25 -6.37 -6.64
N ASP A 74 16.81 -5.22 -6.26
CA ASP A 74 16.51 -4.57 -4.98
C ASP A 74 15.04 -4.13 -4.93
N GLY A 75 14.28 -4.68 -3.97
CA GLY A 75 12.85 -4.43 -3.78
C GLY A 75 11.97 -5.66 -3.57
N LEU A 76 12.58 -6.84 -3.41
CA LEU A 76 11.95 -8.08 -2.95
C LEU A 76 12.02 -8.25 -1.43
#